data_AF-A0AA38HFK2-F1
#
_entry.id   AF-A0AA38HFK2-F1
#
_cell.length_a   1.000
_cell.length_b   1.000
_cell.length_c   1.000
_cell.angle_alpha   90.00
_cell.angle_beta   90.00
_cell.angle_gamma   90.00
#
_symmetry.space_group_name_H-M   'P 1'
#
loop_
_entity.id
_entity.type
_entity.pdbx_description
1 polymer ?
#
loop_
_entity_poly.entity_id
_entity_poly.type
_entity_poly.pdbx_seq_one_letter_code
_entity_poly.pdbx_strand_id
1 'polypeptide(L)'
;MASASTPPLQNIYYERKVATPRSCYICRRETTTVLATLNTQDFVYTCEGHLTDPGFASLIPSAPPAPSGPSAEDVKRVISEYESRKTKKDDSAKSDKDSKDKEKEKASATPPATASPVPVATPAATHRKFALHRQIFDMRRNEIKRKEMGMRAKEVGKGLPQVPRGF
;
A
#
# COMPACT_ATOMS: atom_id res chain seq x y z
N MET A 1 26.21 -4.73 -25.93
CA MET A 1 26.00 -4.86 -24.47
C MET A 1 25.24 -3.63 -23.99
N ALA A 2 23.91 -3.71 -23.85
CA ALA A 2 23.11 -2.57 -23.40
C ALA A 2 23.39 -2.29 -21.92
N SER A 3 23.98 -1.14 -21.59
CA SER A 3 24.06 -0.67 -20.20
C SER A 3 22.65 -0.41 -19.70
N ALA A 4 22.20 -1.17 -18.70
CA ALA A 4 20.97 -0.85 -17.99
C ALA A 4 21.20 0.45 -17.20
N SER A 5 20.68 1.57 -17.72
CA SER A 5 20.66 2.84 -16.99
C SER A 5 19.61 2.74 -15.89
N THR A 6 20.04 2.71 -14.62
CA THR A 6 19.10 2.75 -13.50
C THR A 6 18.24 4.01 -13.61
N PRO A 7 16.89 3.88 -13.56
CA PRO A 7 16.01 5.03 -13.64
C PRO A 7 16.27 6.02 -12.49
N PRO A 8 16.06 7.32 -12.71
CA PRO A 8 16.28 8.32 -11.68
C PRO A 8 15.36 8.08 -10.48
N LEU A 9 15.95 8.08 -9.28
CA LEU A 9 15.20 7.93 -8.03
C LEU A 9 14.19 9.08 -7.88
N GLN A 10 12.94 8.74 -7.58
CA GLN A 10 11.88 9.71 -7.26
C GLN A 10 11.84 9.96 -5.75
N ASN A 11 11.65 11.22 -5.35
CA ASN A 11 11.56 11.60 -3.93
C ASN A 11 10.14 11.44 -3.36
N ILE A 12 9.54 10.27 -3.58
CA ILE A 12 8.21 9.94 -3.05
C ILE A 12 8.31 8.58 -2.37
N TYR A 13 8.16 8.60 -1.05
CA TYR A 13 8.25 7.42 -0.20
C TYR A 13 6.91 7.13 0.46
N TYR A 14 6.59 5.85 0.58
CA TYR A 14 5.37 5.37 1.21
C TYR A 14 5.72 4.70 2.53
N GLU A 15 5.00 5.06 3.59
CA GLU A 15 5.14 4.44 4.89
C GLU A 15 4.57 3.02 4.88
N ARG A 16 5.39 2.06 5.33
CA ARG A 16 5.05 0.66 5.49
C ARG A 16 5.53 0.19 6.87
N LYS A 17 4.75 -0.69 7.50
CA LYS A 17 5.17 -1.39 8.71
C LYS A 17 5.69 -2.77 8.33
N VAL A 18 6.81 -3.19 8.90
CA VAL A 18 7.46 -4.49 8.66
C VAL A 18 7.51 -5.30 9.96
N ALA A 19 7.43 -6.62 9.83
CA ALA A 19 7.38 -7.53 10.96
C ALA A 19 8.72 -7.61 11.72
N THR A 20 9.85 -7.56 11.01
CA THR A 20 11.18 -7.66 11.61
C THR A 20 11.77 -6.27 11.86
N PRO A 21 12.16 -5.96 13.10
CA PRO A 21 12.78 -4.67 13.40
C PRO A 21 14.17 -4.57 12.76
N ARG A 22 14.51 -3.38 12.27
CA ARG A 22 15.85 -3.04 11.77
C ARG A 22 16.27 -1.67 12.30
N SER A 23 17.58 -1.42 12.30
CA SER A 23 18.15 -0.16 12.76
C SER A 23 17.68 1.02 11.91
N CYS A 24 17.20 2.06 12.56
CA CYS A 24 16.90 3.35 11.96
C CYS A 24 18.14 3.92 11.24
N TYR A 25 17.94 4.55 10.10
CA TYR A 25 19.01 5.17 9.31
C TYR A 25 19.74 6.30 10.06
N ILE A 26 19.02 7.02 10.93
CA ILE A 26 19.54 8.22 11.61
C ILE A 26 20.13 7.85 12.98
N CYS A 27 19.30 7.37 13.91
CA CYS A 27 19.75 7.08 15.28
C CYS A 27 20.15 5.62 15.55
N ARG A 28 20.05 4.73 14.55
CA ARG A 28 20.34 3.29 14.67
C ARG A 28 19.46 2.51 15.67
N ARG A 29 18.51 3.15 16.36
CA ARG A 29 17.49 2.48 17.19
C ARG A 29 16.67 1.52 16.34
N GLU A 30 16.26 0.40 16.92
CA GLU A 30 15.40 -0.58 16.24
C GLU A 30 14.02 0.02 15.90
N THR A 31 13.55 -0.28 14.69
CA THR A 31 12.32 0.27 14.11
C THR A 31 11.64 -0.74 13.21
N THR A 32 10.31 -0.70 13.21
CA THR A 32 9.45 -1.48 12.31
C THR A 32 8.85 -0.62 11.21
N THR A 33 9.22 0.66 11.10
CA THR A 33 8.69 1.59 10.09
C THR A 33 9.69 1.78 8.96
N VAL A 34 9.21 1.60 7.74
CA VAL A 34 9.99 1.70 6.50
C VAL A 34 9.34 2.70 5.57
N LEU A 35 10.14 3.63 5.08
CA LEU A 35 9.80 4.48 3.95
C LEU A 35 10.33 3.80 2.69
N ALA A 36 9.46 3.42 1.76
CA ALA A 36 9.84 2.76 0.51
C ALA A 36 9.23 3.42 -0.72
N THR A 37 10.02 3.51 -1.78
CA THR A 37 9.56 3.96 -3.10
C THR A 37 8.62 2.93 -3.75
N LEU A 38 7.80 3.37 -4.72
CA LEU A 38 6.82 2.50 -5.40
C LEU A 38 7.49 1.32 -6.12
N ASN A 39 8.61 1.60 -6.79
CA ASN A 39 9.38 0.61 -7.55
C ASN A 39 10.37 -0.19 -6.69
N THR A 40 10.30 -0.06 -5.36
CA THR A 40 11.21 -0.69 -4.37
C THR A 40 12.71 -0.50 -4.64
N GLN A 41 13.07 0.52 -5.44
CA GLN A 41 14.46 0.86 -5.77
C GLN A 41 15.22 1.36 -4.54
N ASP A 42 14.52 2.05 -3.66
CA ASP A 42 15.05 2.56 -2.41
C ASP A 42 14.07 2.35 -1.26
N PHE A 43 14.60 1.93 -0.11
CA PHE A 43 13.89 1.77 1.15
C PHE A 43 14.78 2.19 2.32
N VAL A 44 14.23 2.98 3.24
CA VAL A 44 14.93 3.52 4.41
C VAL A 44 14.14 3.23 5.68
N TYR A 45 14.81 2.63 6.66
CA TYR A 45 14.25 2.36 7.98
C TYR A 45 14.31 3.62 8.84
N THR A 46 13.18 3.98 9.44
CA THR A 46 13.02 5.26 10.15
C THR A 46 12.20 5.05 11.41
N CYS A 47 12.55 5.72 12.51
CA CYS A 47 11.71 5.71 13.70
C CYS A 47 10.70 6.85 13.63
N GLU A 48 9.59 6.73 14.35
CA GLU A 48 8.55 7.75 14.39
C GLU A 48 9.08 9.11 14.89
N GLY A 49 10.06 9.10 15.81
CA GLY A 49 10.71 10.34 16.27
C GLY A 49 11.44 11.11 15.16
N HIS A 50 12.03 10.42 14.18
CA HIS A 50 12.64 11.09 13.02
C HIS A 50 11.64 11.38 11.90
N LEU A 51 10.48 10.71 11.86
CA LEU A 51 9.41 11.07 10.91
C LEU A 51 8.76 12.41 11.27
N THR A 52 8.81 12.81 12.54
CA THR A 52 8.35 14.12 13.02
C THR A 52 9.44 15.18 12.98
N ASP A 53 10.69 14.82 12.69
CA ASP A 53 11.82 15.75 12.65
C ASP A 53 11.72 16.64 11.40
N PRO A 54 11.69 17.99 11.56
CA PRO A 54 11.62 18.92 10.43
C PRO A 54 12.77 18.75 9.42
N GLY A 55 13.92 18.23 9.84
CA GLY A 55 15.09 18.05 8.97
C GLY A 55 15.06 16.78 8.09
N PHE A 56 14.16 15.83 8.37
CA PHE A 56 14.23 14.50 7.78
C PHE A 56 13.29 14.29 6.59
N ALA A 57 11.97 14.38 6.83
CA ALA A 57 10.96 14.08 5.84
C ALA A 57 9.70 14.94 6.05
N SER A 58 9.12 15.44 4.97
CA SER A 58 7.85 16.14 4.99
C SER A 58 6.73 15.21 4.53
N LEU A 59 5.62 15.22 5.28
CA LEU A 59 4.40 14.53 4.86
C LEU A 59 3.87 15.21 3.59
N ILE A 60 3.79 14.48 2.49
CA ILE A 60 3.11 14.93 1.29
C ILE A 60 1.61 14.73 1.56
N PRO A 61 0.81 15.80 1.67
CA PRO A 61 -0.63 15.62 1.75
C PRO A 61 -1.05 14.89 0.48
N SER A 62 -1.66 13.71 0.65
CA SER A 62 -2.44 13.14 -0.44
C SER A 62 -3.47 14.20 -0.78
N ALA A 63 -3.43 14.74 -2.00
CA ALA A 63 -4.56 15.51 -2.50
C ALA A 63 -5.83 14.72 -2.11
N PRO A 64 -6.87 15.39 -1.59
CA PRO A 64 -8.13 14.70 -1.39
C PRO A 64 -8.44 14.00 -2.72
N PRO A 65 -8.89 12.74 -2.71
CA PRO A 65 -9.42 12.17 -3.94
C PRO A 65 -10.37 13.23 -4.48
N ALA A 66 -10.17 13.67 -5.74
CA ALA A 66 -11.23 14.38 -6.44
C ALA A 66 -12.52 13.57 -6.14
N PRO A 67 -13.65 14.21 -5.79
CA PRO A 67 -14.84 13.49 -5.37
C PRO A 67 -15.41 12.70 -6.55
N SER A 68 -14.81 11.56 -6.86
CA SER A 68 -15.37 10.50 -7.69
C SER A 68 -16.12 9.56 -6.75
N GLY A 69 -17.11 10.15 -6.09
CA GLY A 69 -18.04 9.51 -5.18
C GLY A 69 -19.21 10.47 -4.97
N PRO A 70 -20.46 9.98 -4.89
CA PRO A 70 -21.63 10.82 -4.62
C PRO A 70 -21.34 11.68 -3.39
N SER A 71 -21.72 12.97 -3.45
CA SER A 71 -21.47 13.91 -2.36
C SER A 71 -22.05 13.33 -1.06
N ALA A 72 -21.54 13.74 0.11
CA ALA A 72 -22.05 13.25 1.39
C ALA A 72 -23.58 13.49 1.56
N GLU A 73 -24.17 14.38 0.76
CA GLU A 73 -25.61 14.60 0.66
C GLU A 73 -26.33 13.51 -0.14
N ASP A 74 -25.75 13.04 -1.24
CA ASP A 74 -26.30 11.98 -2.08
C ASP A 74 -26.32 10.63 -1.33
N VAL A 75 -25.28 10.35 -0.53
CA VAL A 75 -25.23 9.14 0.33
C VAL A 75 -26.36 9.17 1.37
N LYS A 76 -26.66 10.32 1.97
CA LYS A 76 -27.77 10.46 2.93
C LYS A 76 -29.14 10.27 2.28
N ARG A 77 -29.34 10.79 1.06
CA ARG A 77 -30.60 10.60 0.31
C ARG A 77 -30.84 9.12 -0.02
N VAL A 78 -29.81 8.42 -0.50
CA VAL A 78 -29.93 6.98 -0.84
C VAL A 78 -30.22 6.13 0.39
N ILE A 79 -29.59 6.41 1.54
CA ILE A 79 -29.89 5.70 2.80
C ILE A 79 -31.35 5.94 3.21
N SER A 80 -31.83 7.18 3.16
CA SER A 80 -33.22 7.50 3.53
C SER A 80 -34.26 6.89 2.57
N GLU A 81 -33.95 6.78 1.28
CA GLU A 81 -34.84 6.15 0.30
C GLU A 81 -34.86 4.62 0.48
N TYR A 82 -33.75 4.02 0.86
CA TYR A 82 -33.68 2.58 1.13
C TYR A 82 -34.41 2.19 2.41
N GLU A 83 -34.26 2.97 3.48
CA GLU A 83 -34.97 2.76 4.75
C GLU A 83 -36.49 2.92 4.59
N SER A 84 -36.94 3.94 3.86
CA SER A 84 -38.37 4.15 3.60
C SER A 84 -39.00 3.11 2.65
N ARG A 85 -38.23 2.52 1.74
CA ARG A 85 -38.68 1.36 0.94
C ARG A 85 -38.70 0.06 1.76
N LYS A 86 -37.79 -0.09 2.72
CA LYS A 86 -37.72 -1.28 3.58
C LYS A 86 -38.87 -1.31 4.58
N THR A 87 -39.16 -0.18 5.23
CA THR A 87 -40.29 -0.09 6.18
C THR A 87 -41.64 -0.29 5.47
N LYS A 88 -41.81 0.19 4.24
CA LYS A 88 -43.02 -0.08 3.43
C LYS A 88 -43.18 -1.55 3.02
N LYS A 89 -42.09 -2.31 2.86
CA LYS A 89 -42.14 -3.75 2.55
C LYS A 89 -42.35 -4.62 3.80
N ASP A 90 -41.80 -4.22 4.94
CA ASP A 90 -42.04 -4.91 6.22
C ASP A 90 -43.47 -4.69 6.73
N ASP A 91 -44.06 -3.51 6.50
CA ASP A 91 -45.45 -3.21 6.85
C ASP A 91 -46.44 -4.00 5.96
N SER A 92 -46.17 -4.12 4.66
CA SER A 92 -46.99 -4.94 3.74
C SER A 92 -46.80 -6.46 3.91
N ALA A 93 -45.72 -6.91 4.58
CA ALA A 93 -45.47 -8.33 4.83
C ALA A 93 -46.02 -8.82 6.18
N LYS A 94 -46.35 -7.90 7.11
CA LYS A 94 -47.02 -8.23 8.38
C LYS A 94 -48.55 -8.22 8.30
N SER A 95 -49.15 -7.67 7.24
CA SER A 95 -50.61 -7.69 7.04
C SER A 95 -51.15 -8.95 6.35
N ASP A 96 -50.30 -9.86 5.86
CA ASP A 96 -50.71 -11.02 5.03
C ASP A 96 -50.32 -12.38 5.64
N LYS A 97 -50.04 -12.44 6.96
CA LYS A 97 -49.68 -13.69 7.66
C LYS A 97 -50.46 -13.92 8.96
N ASP A 98 -51.75 -13.62 8.93
CA ASP A 98 -52.73 -14.14 9.90
C ASP A 98 -53.90 -14.82 9.16
N SER A 99 -53.56 -15.84 8.36
CA SER A 99 -54.50 -16.89 7.98
C SER A 99 -53.78 -18.07 7.35
N LYS A 100 -54.05 -19.24 7.95
CA LYS A 100 -54.01 -20.60 7.36
C LYS A 100 -52.84 -21.52 7.72
N ASP A 101 -53.12 -22.23 8.81
CA ASP A 101 -52.75 -23.60 9.19
C ASP A 101 -52.72 -24.64 8.04
N LYS A 102 -51.78 -25.61 8.16
CA LYS A 102 -51.73 -27.00 7.64
C LYS A 102 -50.62 -27.43 6.65
N GLU A 103 -49.80 -28.35 7.18
CA GLU A 103 -49.38 -29.68 6.64
C GLU A 103 -48.25 -29.85 5.59
N LYS A 104 -47.28 -30.68 6.01
CA LYS A 104 -46.41 -31.68 5.31
C LYS A 104 -45.23 -31.30 4.39
N GLU A 105 -44.10 -31.91 4.78
CA GLU A 105 -43.12 -32.71 3.99
C GLU A 105 -43.00 -32.46 2.47
N LYS A 106 -41.79 -32.14 2.00
CA LYS A 106 -40.77 -33.14 1.61
C LYS A 106 -39.52 -32.45 1.04
N ALA A 107 -38.36 -33.01 1.37
CA ALA A 107 -37.05 -32.65 0.85
C ALA A 107 -36.87 -33.03 -0.63
N SER A 108 -36.12 -32.23 -1.39
CA SER A 108 -35.12 -32.72 -2.38
C SER A 108 -34.40 -31.57 -3.11
N ALA A 109 -33.09 -31.81 -3.32
CA ALA A 109 -32.21 -31.34 -4.42
C ALA A 109 -31.55 -29.93 -4.38
N THR A 110 -30.31 -29.90 -3.86
CA THR A 110 -29.13 -29.16 -4.36
C THR A 110 -28.57 -29.75 -5.67
N PRO A 111 -27.54 -29.18 -6.37
CA PRO A 111 -27.09 -27.78 -6.64
C PRO A 111 -26.76 -27.64 -8.17
N PRO A 112 -25.78 -26.86 -8.71
CA PRO A 112 -25.06 -25.64 -8.30
C PRO A 112 -25.10 -24.50 -9.36
N ALA A 113 -24.87 -23.25 -8.95
CA ALA A 113 -24.50 -22.17 -9.88
C ALA A 113 -23.28 -21.42 -9.34
N THR A 114 -22.13 -21.81 -9.89
CA THR A 114 -21.00 -20.97 -10.30
C THR A 114 -20.70 -19.73 -9.46
N ALA A 115 -19.92 -19.92 -8.39
CA ALA A 115 -19.18 -18.85 -7.74
C ALA A 115 -18.08 -18.37 -8.70
N SER A 116 -18.31 -17.23 -9.35
CA SER A 116 -17.22 -16.41 -9.89
C SER A 116 -16.66 -15.57 -8.73
N PRO A 117 -15.33 -15.55 -8.53
CA PRO A 117 -14.74 -14.79 -7.43
C PRO A 117 -14.90 -13.30 -7.69
N VAL A 118 -15.69 -12.65 -6.84
CA VAL A 118 -15.64 -11.20 -6.66
C VAL A 118 -14.20 -10.82 -6.30
N PRO A 119 -13.59 -9.81 -6.94
CA PRO A 119 -12.31 -9.31 -6.48
C PRO A 119 -12.52 -8.76 -5.08
N VAL A 120 -11.82 -9.35 -4.11
CA VAL A 120 -11.73 -8.83 -2.74
C VAL A 120 -11.33 -7.37 -2.84
N ALA A 121 -12.22 -6.48 -2.41
CA ALA A 121 -11.93 -5.07 -2.25
C ALA A 121 -10.84 -4.94 -1.19
N THR A 122 -9.59 -4.88 -1.64
CA THR A 122 -8.46 -4.47 -0.82
C THR A 122 -8.83 -3.11 -0.21
N PRO A 123 -8.92 -2.96 1.12
CA PRO A 123 -9.22 -1.65 1.69
C PRO A 123 -8.11 -0.70 1.24
N ALA A 124 -8.50 0.37 0.53
CA ALA A 124 -7.64 1.42 0.04
C ALA A 124 -7.10 2.24 1.23
N ALA A 125 -6.27 1.62 2.08
CA ALA A 125 -5.47 2.30 3.06
C ALA A 125 -4.43 3.09 2.28
N THR A 126 -4.71 4.38 2.06
CA THR A 126 -3.79 5.31 1.43
C THR A 126 -2.56 5.43 2.32
N HIS A 127 -1.50 4.69 1.99
CA HIS A 127 -0.22 4.76 2.70
C HIS A 127 0.24 6.23 2.79
N ARG A 128 0.64 6.68 3.99
CA ARG A 128 1.18 8.02 4.20
C ARG A 128 2.38 8.24 3.28
N LYS A 129 2.37 9.35 2.55
CA LYS A 129 3.40 9.70 1.57
C LYS A 129 4.34 10.71 2.19
N PHE A 130 5.63 10.51 2.02
CA PHE A 130 6.68 11.38 2.52
C PHE A 130 7.63 11.77 1.39
N ALA A 131 8.08 13.02 1.39
CA ALA A 131 9.24 13.48 0.63
C ALA A 131 10.41 13.62 1.59
N LEU A 132 11.55 13.03 1.28
CA LEU A 132 12.76 13.24 2.07
C LEU A 132 13.30 14.64 1.82
N HIS A 133 13.87 15.26 2.85
CA HIS A 133 14.51 16.55 2.69
C HIS A 133 15.76 16.45 1.80
N ARG A 134 16.15 17.56 1.16
CA ARG A 134 17.18 17.59 0.11
C ARG A 134 18.48 16.86 0.49
N GLN A 135 19.03 17.15 1.67
CA GLN A 135 20.31 16.55 2.10
C GLN A 135 20.20 15.02 2.27
N ILE A 136 19.09 14.54 2.84
CA ILE A 136 18.85 13.11 3.01
C ILE A 136 18.66 12.46 1.64
N PHE A 137 17.86 13.06 0.76
CA PHE A 137 17.61 12.53 -0.57
C PHE A 137 18.89 12.47 -1.42
N ASP A 138 19.75 13.49 -1.36
CA ASP A 138 21.03 13.51 -2.04
C ASP A 138 21.98 12.42 -1.52
N MET A 139 22.02 12.18 -0.20
CA MET A 139 22.75 11.05 0.39
C MET A 139 22.26 9.70 -0.17
N ARG A 140 20.94 9.50 -0.26
CA ARG A 140 20.35 8.27 -0.84
C ARG A 140 20.73 8.09 -2.31
N ARG A 141 20.64 9.14 -3.12
CA ARG A 141 21.08 9.11 -4.53
C ARG A 141 22.56 8.74 -4.65
N ASN A 142 23.39 9.28 -3.76
CA ASN A 142 24.83 8.99 -3.75
C ASN A 142 25.13 7.56 -3.31
N GLU A 143 24.39 6.99 -2.36
CA GLU A 143 24.51 5.59 -1.96
C GLU A 143 24.19 4.64 -3.13
N ILE A 144 23.12 4.92 -3.88
CA ILE A 144 22.74 4.13 -5.06
C ILE A 144 23.83 4.21 -6.13
N LYS A 145 24.27 5.43 -6.48
CA LYS A 145 25.36 5.64 -7.46
C LYS A 145 26.67 4.96 -7.02
N ARG A 146 27.01 5.02 -5.74
CA ARG A 146 28.20 4.36 -5.18
C ARG A 146 28.08 2.84 -5.30
N LYS A 147 26.90 2.28 -5.04
CA LYS A 147 26.63 0.85 -5.19
C LYS A 147 26.77 0.41 -6.64
N GLU A 148 26.22 1.17 -7.59
CA GLU A 148 26.34 0.91 -9.03
C GLU A 148 27.78 0.98 -9.52
N MET A 149 28.51 2.03 -9.14
CA MET A 149 29.93 2.18 -9.45
C MET A 149 30.73 0.99 -8.89
N GLY A 150 30.44 0.56 -7.66
CA GLY A 150 31.06 -0.62 -7.05
C GLY A 150 30.74 -1.92 -7.79
N MET A 151 29.50 -2.10 -8.27
CA MET A 151 29.13 -3.25 -9.09
C MET A 151 29.85 -3.23 -10.45
N ARG A 152 29.87 -2.08 -11.13
CA ARG A 152 30.58 -1.90 -12.41
C ARG A 152 32.09 -2.11 -12.27
N ALA A 153 32.71 -1.60 -11.20
CA ALA A 153 34.13 -1.82 -10.93
C ALA A 153 34.43 -3.31 -10.69
N LYS A 154 33.55 -4.04 -9.99
CA LYS A 154 33.66 -5.49 -9.82
C LYS A 154 33.53 -6.25 -11.14
N GLU A 155 32.62 -5.84 -12.02
CA GLU A 155 32.47 -6.45 -13.35
C GLU A 155 33.70 -6.26 -14.22
N VAL A 156 34.25 -5.04 -14.27
CA VAL A 156 35.51 -4.77 -14.97
C VAL A 156 36.65 -5.57 -14.35
N GLY A 157 36.74 -5.61 -13.02
CA GLY A 157 37.79 -6.33 -12.29
C GLY A 157 37.83 -7.84 -12.54
N LYS A 158 36.70 -8.48 -12.88
CA LYS A 158 36.67 -9.91 -13.27
C LYS A 158 37.47 -10.20 -14.54
N GLY A 159 37.65 -9.21 -15.41
CA GLY A 159 38.42 -9.34 -16.65
C GLY A 159 39.89 -8.95 -16.52
N LEU A 160 40.34 -8.47 -15.35
CA LEU A 160 41.74 -8.07 -15.15
C LEU A 160 42.57 -9.28 -14.70
N PRO A 161 43.82 -9.42 -15.20
CA PRO A 161 44.69 -10.52 -14.80
C PRO A 161 44.99 -10.44 -13.30
N GLN A 162 44.95 -11.59 -12.64
CA GLN A 162 45.24 -11.69 -11.23
C GLN A 162 46.73 -11.40 -10.99
N VAL A 163 47.03 -10.42 -10.13
CA VAL A 163 48.42 -10.10 -9.75
C VAL A 163 49.06 -11.36 -9.13
N PRO A 164 50.24 -11.79 -9.62
CA PRO A 164 50.94 -12.93 -9.07
C PRO A 164 51.18 -12.74 -7.57
N ARG A 165 50.63 -13.65 -6.75
CA ARG A 165 50.93 -13.71 -5.32
C ARG A 165 52.18 -14.56 -5.15
N GLY A 166 53.35 -13.94 -5.29
CA GLY A 166 54.63 -14.61 -5.08
C GLY A 166 54.95 -14.79 -3.60
N PHE A 167 55.23 -16.03 -3.22
CA PHE A 167 56.26 -16.41 -2.25
C PHE A 167 57.23 -17.35 -2.97
#